data_AF-A0A934BIJ2-F1
#
_entry.id   AF-A0A934BIJ2-F1
#
_cell.length_a   1.000
_cell.length_b   1.000
_cell.length_c   1.000
_cell.angle_alpha   90.00
_cell.angle_beta   90.00
_cell.angle_gamma   90.00
#
_symmetry.space_group_name_H-M   'P 1'
#
loop_
_entity.id
_entity.type
_entity.pdbx_description
1 polymer ?
#
loop_
_entity_poly.entity_id
_entity_poly.type
_entity_poly.pdbx_seq_one_letter_code
_entity_poly.pdbx_strand_id
1 'polypeptide(L)' 'MKNNVKNLNCNKCGCDEFVSKPNRYDVYQIVEGRLQLIQAPFTEEEIKLYCHECGKELIDAEELVM' A
#
# COMPACT_ATOMS: atom_id res chain seq x y z
N MET A 1 8.53 30.48 -9.32
CA MET A 1 7.92 29.83 -8.15
C MET A 1 8.49 28.41 -8.09
N LYS A 2 9.31 28.09 -7.09
CA LYS A 2 9.91 26.75 -6.96
C LYS A 2 8.89 25.86 -6.25
N ASN A 3 8.21 24.98 -6.98
CA ASN A 3 7.45 23.89 -6.35
C ASN A 3 8.47 22.98 -5.65
N ASN A 4 8.62 23.12 -4.34
CA ASN A 4 9.33 22.16 -3.50
C ASN A 4 8.43 20.94 -3.35
N VAL A 5 8.35 20.11 -4.38
CA VAL A 5 7.92 18.73 -4.20
C VAL A 5 9.06 18.07 -3.43
N LYS A 6 8.89 17.87 -2.11
CA LYS A 6 9.82 17.03 -1.34
C LYS A 6 9.95 15.72 -2.12
N ASN A 7 11.17 15.32 -2.50
CA ASN A 7 11.39 14.05 -3.17
C ASN A 7 10.82 12.93 -2.29
N LEU A 8 9.70 12.34 -2.72
CA LEU A 8 9.03 11.23 -2.03
C LEU A 8 9.79 9.91 -2.18
N ASN A 9 11.02 9.95 -2.67
CA ASN A 9 11.91 8.81 -2.77
C ASN A 9 12.26 8.26 -1.39
N CYS A 10 12.44 6.94 -1.32
CA CYS A 10 12.95 6.28 -0.15
C CYS A 10 14.29 6.89 0.28
N ASN A 11 14.35 7.45 1.48
CA ASN A 11 15.56 8.04 2.04
C ASN A 11 16.72 7.05 2.28
N LYS A 12 16.49 5.74 2.08
CA LYS A 12 17.52 4.70 2.23
C LYS A 12 18.12 4.26 0.90
N CYS A 13 17.31 4.02 -0.13
CA CYS A 13 17.79 3.52 -1.43
C CYS A 13 17.48 4.43 -2.63
N GLY A 14 16.68 5.48 -2.45
CA GLY A 14 16.29 6.38 -3.54
C GLY A 14 15.14 5.88 -4.42
N CYS A 15 14.64 4.66 -4.21
CA CYS A 15 13.46 4.11 -4.89
C CYS A 15 12.22 4.98 -4.67
N ASP A 16 11.43 5.19 -5.71
CA ASP A 16 10.15 5.92 -5.70
C ASP A 16 8.92 5.00 -5.69
N GLU A 17 9.12 3.69 -5.61
CA GLU A 17 8.07 2.67 -5.54
C GLU A 17 7.86 2.17 -4.10
N PHE A 18 6.59 2.06 -3.71
CA PHE A 18 6.16 1.64 -2.38
C PHE A 18 5.06 0.59 -2.45
N VAL A 19 5.01 -0.30 -1.46
CA VAL A 19 4.02 -1.37 -1.33
C VAL A 19 3.31 -1.30 0.02
N SER A 20 2.00 -1.51 0.02
CA SER A 20 1.20 -1.61 1.25
C SER A 20 1.34 -2.99 1.89
N LYS A 21 1.38 -3.07 3.22
CA LYS A 21 1.25 -4.33 3.97
C LYS A 21 0.26 -4.20 5.14
N PRO A 22 -0.49 -5.27 5.48
CA PRO A 22 -0.56 -6.54 4.74
C PRO A 22 -1.21 -6.34 3.35
N ASN A 23 -0.85 -7.20 2.39
CA ASN A 23 -1.51 -7.19 1.08
C ASN A 23 -2.99 -7.53 1.28
N ARG A 24 -3.87 -6.64 0.84
CA ARG A 24 -5.32 -6.86 0.89
C ARG A 24 -5.82 -7.29 -0.48
N TYR A 25 -6.58 -8.37 -0.49
CA TYR A 25 -7.26 -8.86 -1.68
C TYR A 25 -8.55 -9.53 -1.25
N ASP A 26 -9.59 -9.37 -2.06
CA ASP A 26 -10.85 -10.09 -1.87
C ASP A 26 -10.84 -11.33 -2.77
N VAL A 27 -11.28 -12.45 -2.20
CA VAL A 27 -11.42 -13.72 -2.91
C VAL A 27 -12.87 -13.88 -3.33
N TYR A 28 -13.09 -13.91 -4.65
CA TYR A 28 -14.38 -14.19 -5.25
C TYR A 28 -14.42 -15.56 -5.90
N GLN A 29 -15.58 -16.20 -5.91
CA GLN A 29 -15.82 -17.46 -6.60
C GLN A 29 -17.16 -17.43 -7.33
N ILE A 30 -17.27 -18.16 -8.45
CA ILE A 30 -18.55 -18.37 -9.13
C ILE A 30 -19.29 -19.52 -8.46
N VAL A 31 -20.44 -19.23 -7.87
CA VAL A 31 -21.35 -20.21 -7.27
C VAL A 31 -22.73 -20.02 -7.90
N GLU A 32 -23.23 -21.09 -8.53
CA GLU A 32 -24.52 -21.08 -9.27
C GLU A 32 -24.61 -19.98 -10.33
N GLY A 33 -23.51 -19.74 -11.05
CA GLY A 33 -23.43 -18.74 -12.11
C GLY A 33 -23.36 -17.29 -11.61
N ARG A 34 -23.20 -17.07 -10.30
CA ARG A 34 -23.06 -15.73 -9.70
C ARG A 34 -21.69 -15.57 -9.06
N LEU A 35 -21.09 -14.41 -9.23
CA LEU A 35 -19.86 -14.04 -8.52
C LEU A 35 -20.20 -13.77 -7.05
N GLN A 36 -19.58 -14.50 -6.13
CA GLN A 36 -19.78 -14.37 -4.68
C GLN A 36 -18.45 -14.08 -3.99
N LEU A 37 -18.49 -13.20 -2.98
CA LEU A 37 -17.34 -12.95 -2.09
C LEU A 37 -17.22 -14.11 -1.11
N ILE A 38 -16.09 -14.80 -1.13
CA ILE A 38 -15.81 -15.97 -0.28
C ILE A 38 -14.99 -15.58 0.93
N GLN A 39 -14.00 -14.72 0.73
CA GLN A 39 -13.11 -14.28 1.78
C GLN A 39 -12.68 -12.85 1.52
N ALA A 40 -12.84 -12.01 2.53
CA ALA A 40 -12.15 -10.74 2.64
C ALA A 40 -11.27 -10.87 3.89
N PRO A 41 -9.94 -10.98 3.76
CA PRO A 41 -9.02 -10.92 4.89
C PRO A 41 -9.10 -9.52 5.50
N PHE A 42 -10.11 -9.29 6.34
CA PHE A 42 -10.20 -8.12 7.19
C PHE A 42 -9.26 -8.33 8.37
N THR A 43 -8.18 -7.56 8.39
CA THR A 43 -7.34 -7.40 9.57
C THR A 43 -7.72 -6.06 10.21
N GLU A 44 -7.89 -6.02 11.54
CA GLU A 44 -7.91 -4.74 12.27
C GLU A 44 -6.56 -4.00 12.18
N GLU A 45 -5.54 -4.63 11.59
CA GLU A 45 -4.23 -4.05 11.32
C GLU A 45 -4.32 -2.90 10.31
N GLU A 46 -3.77 -1.76 10.70
CA GLU A 46 -3.60 -0.58 9.85
C GLU A 46 -2.74 -0.88 8.62
N ILE A 47 -3.10 -0.31 7.47
CA ILE A 47 -2.28 -0.44 6.26
C ILE A 47 -1.02 0.43 6.43
N LYS A 48 0.15 -0.20 6.29
CA LYS A 48 1.44 0.48 6.32
C LYS A 48 2.12 0.43 4.95
N LEU A 49 2.86 1.48 4.59
CA LEU A 49 3.63 1.53 3.35
C LEU A 49 5.10 1.19 3.60
N TYR A 50 5.69 0.45 2.66
CA TYR A 50 7.08 0.02 2.70
C TYR A 50 7.73 0.31 1.34
N CYS A 51 8.99 0.69 1.31
CA CYS A 51 9.76 0.80 0.06
C CYS A 51 9.84 -0.56 -0.64
N HIS A 52 9.55 -0.59 -1.95
CA HIS A 52 9.54 -1.81 -2.75
C HIS A 52 10.90 -2.51 -2.78
N GLU A 53 11.99 -1.74 -2.93
CA GLU A 53 13.34 -2.30 -3.04
C GLU A 53 13.96 -2.68 -1.69
N CYS A 54 13.94 -1.78 -0.72
CA CYS A 54 14.72 -1.95 0.52
C CYS A 54 13.88 -2.35 1.74
N GLY A 55 12.55 -2.44 1.59
CA GLY A 55 11.62 -2.86 2.64
C GLY A 55 11.49 -1.91 3.82
N LYS A 56 12.05 -0.69 3.74
CA LYS A 56 11.95 0.30 4.81
C LYS A 56 10.51 0.80 4.96
N GLU A 57 9.98 0.76 6.17
CA GLU A 57 8.67 1.33 6.52
C GLU A 57 8.69 2.85 6.29
N LEU A 58 7.64 3.34 5.63
CA LEU A 58 7.36 4.76 5.51
C LEU A 58 6.60 5.18 6.78
N ILE A 59 7.29 5.88 7.67
CA ILE A 59 6.78 6.22 9.02
C ILE A 59 5.68 7.29 8.95
N ASP A 60 5.62 8.09 7.89
CA ASP A 60 4.61 9.14 7.70
C ASP A 60 3.76 8.89 6.44
N ALA A 61 2.73 8.04 6.56
CA ALA A 61 1.67 7.97 5.56
C ALA A 61 0.71 9.18 5.64
N GLU A 62 0.72 9.93 6.76
CA GLU A 62 -0.03 11.18 6.93
C GLU A 62 0.60 12.36 6.16
N GLU A 63 1.91 12.31 5.82
CA GLU A 63 2.54 13.28 4.91
C GLU A 63 2.30 12.97 3.42
N LEU A 64 1.64 11.84 3.07
CA LEU A 64 1.26 11.49 1.69
C LEU A 64 -0.09 12.11 1.26
N VAL A 65 -0.64 13.04 2.03
CA VAL A 65 -1.90 13.72 1.73
C VAL A 65 -1.65 15.00 0.92
N MET A 66 -1.97 14.89 -0.39
CA MET A 66 -2.46 15.92 -1.34
C MET A 66 -1.62 17.17 -1.63
#